data_AF-A0A7X3VIT0-F1
#
_entry.id   AF-A0A7X3VIT0-F1
#
_cell.length_a   1.000
_cell.length_b   1.000
_cell.length_c   1.000
_cell.angle_alpha   90.00
_cell.angle_beta   90.00
_cell.angle_gamma   90.00
#
_symmetry.space_group_name_H-M   'P 1'
#
loop_
_entity.id
_entity.type
_entity.pdbx_description
1 polymer ?
#
loop_
_entity_poly.entity_id
_entity_poly.type
_entity_poly.pdbx_seq_one_letter_code
_entity_poly.pdbx_strand_id
1 'polypeptide(L)'
;MPQILNHPLDIPAAWRGSEWEANRSWLYSLHPSVVDELRAALDCVRESGRQMFQIESCHFPLPSFAAMRKQLLDDLEGGRGFALIRGLPVDGCS
;
A
#
# COMPACT_ATOMS: atom_id res chain seq x y z
N MET A 1 18.51 31.75 -2.58
CA MET A 1 17.16 32.25 -2.92
C MET A 1 16.28 31.03 -3.15
N PRO A 2 15.18 30.82 -2.40
CA PRO A 2 14.28 29.70 -2.68
C PRO A 2 13.59 29.93 -4.04
N GLN A 3 13.53 28.91 -4.87
CA GLN A 3 12.71 28.93 -6.08
C GLN A 3 11.25 28.74 -5.67
N ILE A 4 10.39 29.68 -6.07
CA ILE A 4 8.95 29.63 -5.83
C ILE A 4 8.28 29.18 -7.12
N LEU A 5 7.44 28.14 -7.04
CA LEU A 5 6.62 27.69 -8.15
C LEU A 5 5.42 28.63 -8.32
N ASN A 6 5.32 29.31 -9.46
CA ASN A 6 4.31 30.35 -9.72
C ASN A 6 3.24 29.94 -10.75
N HIS A 7 3.10 28.65 -11.03
CA HIS A 7 2.08 28.11 -11.92
C HIS A 7 1.37 26.93 -11.24
N PRO A 8 0.11 26.65 -11.62
CA PRO A 8 -0.58 25.46 -11.14
C PRO A 8 0.21 24.19 -11.46
N LEU A 9 0.25 23.27 -10.50
CA LEU A 9 0.92 21.99 -10.66
C LEU A 9 -0.03 21.03 -11.38
N ASP A 10 0.29 20.69 -12.63
CA ASP A 10 -0.47 19.74 -13.43
C ASP A 10 0.13 18.35 -13.28
N ILE A 11 -0.22 17.68 -12.18
CA ILE A 11 0.19 16.30 -11.89
C ILE A 11 -1.00 15.49 -11.38
N PRO A 12 -0.97 14.15 -11.52
CA PRO A 12 -2.08 13.30 -11.08
C PRO A 12 -2.42 13.43 -9.59
N ALA A 13 -1.45 13.82 -8.74
CA ALA A 13 -1.66 14.06 -7.31
C ALA A 13 -2.33 15.41 -6.97
N ALA A 14 -2.48 16.33 -7.94
CA ALA A 14 -3.07 17.65 -7.74
C ALA A 14 -4.61 17.65 -7.92
N TRP A 15 -5.29 16.72 -7.25
CA TRP A 15 -6.74 16.52 -7.38
C TRP A 15 -7.56 17.21 -6.28
N ARG A 16 -8.87 17.33 -6.51
CA ARG A 16 -9.92 17.71 -5.56
C ARG A 16 -10.79 16.51 -5.24
N GLY A 17 -11.29 16.42 -4.01
CA GLY A 17 -12.07 15.25 -3.55
C GLY A 17 -13.27 14.91 -4.46
N SER A 18 -13.91 15.93 -5.04
CA SER A 18 -15.00 15.80 -6.01
C SER A 18 -14.65 14.95 -7.24
N GLU A 19 -13.38 14.92 -7.65
CA GLU A 19 -12.92 14.15 -8.82
C GLU A 19 -12.93 12.63 -8.57
N TRP A 20 -13.00 12.22 -7.30
CA TRP A 20 -12.93 10.81 -6.89
C TRP A 20 -14.23 10.27 -6.29
N GLU A 21 -15.30 11.07 -6.24
CA GLU A 21 -16.60 10.62 -5.71
C GLU A 21 -17.22 9.50 -6.57
N ALA A 22 -17.09 9.61 -7.90
CA ALA A 22 -17.61 8.61 -8.85
C ALA A 22 -16.61 7.50 -9.17
N ASN A 23 -15.31 7.73 -8.92
CA ASN A 23 -14.24 6.79 -9.26
C ASN A 23 -13.72 6.08 -8.02
N ARG A 24 -13.86 4.74 -7.97
CA ARG A 24 -13.37 3.91 -6.85
C ARG A 24 -12.07 3.16 -7.15
N SER A 25 -11.33 3.54 -8.19
CA SER A 25 -10.05 2.88 -8.54
C SER A 25 -8.98 2.99 -7.43
N TRP A 26 -9.17 3.89 -6.48
CA TRP A 26 -8.32 4.04 -5.29
C TRP A 26 -8.61 3.02 -4.19
N LEU A 27 -9.68 2.23 -4.30
CA LEU A 27 -10.04 1.18 -3.36
C LEU A 27 -9.47 -0.16 -3.81
N TYR A 28 -8.56 -0.70 -3.02
CA TYR A 28 -7.97 -2.02 -3.18
C TYR A 28 -8.60 -3.00 -2.20
N SER A 29 -9.36 -3.97 -2.70
CA SER A 29 -9.88 -5.06 -1.89
C SER A 29 -8.95 -6.26 -1.94
N LEU A 30 -8.46 -6.70 -0.78
CA LEU A 30 -7.63 -7.89 -0.68
C LEU A 30 -8.47 -9.14 -0.94
N HIS A 31 -8.00 -9.97 -1.86
CA HIS A 31 -8.57 -11.29 -2.07
C HIS A 31 -8.26 -12.19 -0.86
N PRO A 32 -9.16 -13.10 -0.45
CA PRO A 32 -8.92 -13.99 0.69
C PRO A 32 -7.57 -14.75 0.63
N SER A 33 -7.15 -15.18 -0.55
CA SER A 33 -5.83 -15.84 -0.71
C SER A 33 -4.64 -14.96 -0.33
N VAL A 34 -4.73 -13.65 -0.57
CA VAL A 34 -3.70 -12.68 -0.17
C VAL A 34 -3.74 -12.46 1.34
N VAL A 35 -4.93 -12.49 1.94
CA VAL A 35 -5.09 -12.40 3.40
C VAL A 35 -4.45 -13.60 4.10
N ASP A 36 -4.66 -14.81 3.58
CA ASP A 36 -4.05 -16.03 4.11
C ASP A 36 -2.52 -16.00 3.95
N GLU A 37 -2.02 -15.51 2.82
CA GLU A 37 -0.58 -15.28 2.59
C GLU A 37 0.02 -14.29 3.59
N LEU A 38 -0.67 -13.16 3.85
CA LEU A 38 -0.24 -12.15 4.82
C LEU A 38 -0.15 -12.74 6.24
N ARG A 39 -1.10 -13.58 6.63
CA ARG A 39 -1.08 -14.27 7.93
C ARG A 39 0.10 -15.22 8.04
N ALA A 40 0.32 -16.06 7.02
CA ALA A 40 1.44 -17.00 7.01
C ALA A 40 2.81 -16.29 7.07
N ALA A 41 2.96 -15.18 6.35
CA ALA A 41 4.18 -14.37 6.41
C ALA A 41 4.38 -13.72 7.79
N LEU A 42 3.30 -13.26 8.43
CA LEU A 42 3.33 -12.71 9.78
C LEU A 42 3.74 -13.76 10.81
N ASP A 43 3.16 -14.95 10.75
CA ASP A 43 3.50 -16.05 11.66
C ASP A 43 4.97 -16.45 11.52
N CYS A 44 5.49 -16.56 10.29
CA CYS A 44 6.90 -16.84 10.03
C CYS A 44 7.84 -15.80 10.67
N VAL A 45 7.49 -14.51 10.58
CA VAL A 45 8.27 -13.45 11.21
C VAL A 45 8.17 -13.49 12.74
N ARG A 46 6.98 -13.74 13.30
CA ARG A 46 6.80 -13.88 14.77
C ARG A 46 7.64 -15.04 15.31
N GLU A 47 7.63 -16.18 14.63
CA GLU A 47 8.41 -17.37 15.00
C GLU A 47 9.92 -17.14 14.87
N SER A 48 10.36 -16.26 13.96
CA SER A 48 11.78 -15.93 13.80
C SER A 48 12.39 -15.19 15.00
N GLY A 49 11.56 -14.64 15.90
CA GLY A 49 12.01 -13.91 17.09
C GLY A 49 12.73 -12.58 16.80
N ARG A 50 12.72 -12.12 15.54
CA ARG A 50 13.37 -10.87 15.11
C ARG A 50 12.65 -9.66 15.70
N GLN A 51 13.42 -8.65 16.05
CA GLN A 51 12.84 -7.36 16.44
C GLN A 51 12.27 -6.67 15.20
N MET A 52 11.23 -5.85 15.37
CA MET A 52 10.45 -5.29 14.26
C MET A 52 11.31 -4.49 13.26
N PHE A 53 12.34 -3.79 13.71
CA PHE A 53 13.26 -3.03 12.84
C PHE A 53 14.31 -3.90 12.12
N GLN A 54 14.41 -5.18 12.45
CA GLN A 54 15.29 -6.16 11.80
C GLN A 54 14.57 -6.98 10.73
N ILE A 55 13.26 -6.74 10.54
CA ILE A 55 12.48 -7.37 9.49
C ILE A 55 12.84 -6.68 8.17
N GLU A 56 13.14 -7.48 7.17
CA GLU A 56 13.42 -7.02 5.81
C GLU A 56 12.44 -7.70 4.84
N SER A 57 12.34 -7.19 3.61
CA SER A 57 11.45 -7.73 2.58
C SER A 57 11.64 -9.23 2.31
N CYS A 58 12.87 -9.74 2.43
CA CYS A 58 13.15 -11.17 2.25
C CYS A 58 12.57 -12.06 3.36
N HIS A 59 12.30 -11.49 4.55
CA HIS A 59 11.70 -12.17 5.69
C HIS A 59 10.16 -12.17 5.63
N PHE A 60 9.55 -11.41 4.72
CA PHE A 60 8.09 -11.29 4.58
C PHE A 60 7.66 -11.52 3.11
N PRO A 61 7.78 -12.76 2.60
CA PRO A 61 7.52 -13.05 1.19
C PRO A 61 6.03 -12.98 0.87
N LEU A 62 5.67 -12.10 -0.06
CA LEU A 62 4.29 -11.94 -0.53
C LEU A 62 4.16 -12.07 -2.07
N PRO A 63 4.26 -13.28 -2.63
CA PRO A 63 4.20 -13.48 -4.08
C PRO A 63 2.85 -13.10 -4.70
N SER A 64 1.72 -13.45 -4.08
CA SER A 64 0.39 -13.15 -4.63
C SER A 64 0.04 -11.67 -4.50
N PHE A 65 0.64 -10.97 -3.53
CA PHE A 65 0.49 -9.52 -3.36
C PHE A 65 1.38 -8.70 -4.31
N ALA A 66 2.39 -9.30 -4.94
CA ALA A 66 3.43 -8.55 -5.67
C ALA A 66 2.86 -7.67 -6.81
N ALA A 67 1.86 -8.16 -7.54
CA ALA A 67 1.20 -7.39 -8.59
C ALA A 67 0.44 -6.19 -8.03
N MET A 68 -0.33 -6.39 -6.95
CA MET A 68 -1.06 -5.32 -6.27
C MET A 68 -0.11 -4.29 -5.66
N ARG A 69 1.00 -4.74 -5.05
CA ARG A 69 2.05 -3.87 -4.50
C ARG A 69 2.62 -2.95 -5.56
N LYS A 70 2.92 -3.47 -6.76
CA LYS A 70 3.45 -2.66 -7.87
C LYS A 70 2.46 -1.57 -8.26
N GLN A 71 1.20 -1.95 -8.47
CA GLN A 71 0.15 -0.99 -8.83
C GLN A 71 -0.07 0.07 -7.73
N LEU A 72 -0.02 -0.34 -6.47
CA LEU A 72 -0.15 0.57 -5.32
C LEU A 72 1.02 1.57 -5.29
N LEU A 73 2.25 1.13 -5.54
CA LEU A 73 3.41 1.99 -5.60
C LEU A 73 3.30 3.00 -6.75
N ASP A 74 2.93 2.53 -7.95
CA ASP A 74 2.74 3.38 -9.13
C ASP A 74 1.68 4.47 -8.84
N ASP A 75 0.59 4.11 -8.18
CA ASP A 75 -0.47 5.04 -7.78
C ASP A 75 -0.05 6.07 -6.72
N LEU A 76 0.89 5.70 -5.84
CA LEU A 76 1.36 6.56 -4.75
C LEU A 76 2.47 7.50 -5.20
N GLU A 77 3.45 7.03 -5.97
CA GLU A 77 4.62 7.81 -6.35
C GLU A 77 4.45 8.54 -7.69
N GLY A 78 3.78 7.89 -8.66
CA GLY A 78 3.55 8.46 -10.01
C GLY A 78 2.11 8.87 -10.28
N GLY A 79 1.18 8.43 -9.44
CA GLY A 79 -0.25 8.64 -9.61
C GLY A 79 -0.83 9.68 -8.66
N ARG A 80 -2.04 9.38 -8.17
CA ARG A 80 -2.84 10.28 -7.34
C ARG A 80 -2.28 10.51 -5.93
N GLY A 81 -1.29 9.74 -5.49
CA GLY A 81 -0.66 9.92 -4.18
C GLY A 81 -1.43 9.34 -3.01
N PHE A 82 -2.48 8.53 -3.25
CA PHE A 82 -3.21 7.86 -2.18
C PHE A 82 -3.85 6.54 -2.62
N ALA A 83 -4.11 5.65 -1.67
CA ALA A 83 -4.85 4.41 -1.89
C ALA A 83 -5.53 3.99 -0.57
N LEU A 84 -6.65 3.26 -0.66
CA LEU A 84 -7.29 2.61 0.47
C LEU A 84 -7.26 1.10 0.27
N ILE A 85 -6.58 0.39 1.18
CA ILE A 85 -6.59 -1.07 1.19
C ILE A 85 -7.66 -1.55 2.18
N ARG A 86 -8.57 -2.43 1.74
CA ARG A 86 -9.58 -3.10 2.56
C ARG A 86 -9.35 -4.60 2.64
N GLY A 87 -9.64 -5.16 3.81
CA GLY A 87 -9.50 -6.59 4.07
C GLY A 87 -8.17 -6.99 4.72
N LEU A 88 -7.41 -6.02 5.25
CA LEU A 88 -6.21 -6.34 6.03
C LEU A 88 -6.59 -7.12 7.30
N PRO A 89 -5.93 -8.27 7.58
CA PRO A 89 -6.22 -9.08 8.75
C PRO A 89 -5.60 -8.43 10.00
N VAL A 90 -6.37 -7.63 10.73
CA VAL A 90 -5.92 -6.97 11.97
C VAL A 90 -6.23 -7.79 13.23
N ASP A 91 -7.14 -8.75 13.12
CA ASP A 91 -7.49 -9.65 14.22
C ASP A 91 -6.28 -10.52 14.59
N GLY A 92 -5.94 -10.58 15.88
CA GLY A 92 -4.81 -11.39 16.38
C GLY A 92 -3.44 -10.72 16.30
N CYS A 93 -3.38 -9.46 15.86
CA CYS A 93 -2.22 -8.58 16.01
C CYS A 93 -2.20 -7.98 17.42
N SER A 94 -1.91 -8.81 18.42
CA SER A 94 -1.62 -8.42 19.81
C SER A 94 -0.25 -8.92 20.22
#